data_AF-A0A1A7WPY4-F1
#
_entry.id   AF-A0A1A7WPY4-F1
#
_cell.length_a   1.000
_cell.length_b   1.000
_cell.length_c   1.000
_cell.angle_alpha   90.00
_cell.angle_beta   90.00
_cell.angle_gamma   90.00
#
_symmetry.space_group_name_H-M   'P 1'
#
loop_
_entity.id
_entity.type
_entity.pdbx_description
1 polymer ?
#
loop_
_entity_poly.entity_id
_entity_poly.type
_entity_poly.pdbx_seq_one_letter_code
_entity_poly.pdbx_strand_id
1 'polypeptide(L)'
;FSPPSFDRWPPERTRPRGLAPNRNARIPPRTDLPPDTQSPFVWRRGGVTDCSVSCGKGFQQRIIVCVNRHTDEDVSETSCNSAARPAPEEEPCNTQPCPPFWEASAWSECSVSCGPGVQQRQLQCRQSFGTRSTMVHPQHCSHLTQPESTQACQLQLCSHWEVSSNWSTCSVDCGVGRKTRSVRCVSDQGSVVSENECNSRLRPQGSEECNMGPCVTNWYFTDWSNTCSAQCGPGVQKREVVCLTRGGVRDGGGGGDCVVEKPLEMKACNRGPCVPTVMWYSSPWSQCSVLCGDGSQRRDIICVKKMGSNFTVVPATECAHLEKPAAVQECDMGECEPQWFTTEWSACSRSCGKGLQVREVRCLTPDKQHSQACDPGSKPEQEQICNTIPCGLQVTDKNCRDRRDNCLMVVQARMCVYSYYKTACCASCAQSAQRAKRH
;
A
#
# COMPACT_ATOMS: atom_id res chain seq x y z
N PHE A 1 21.69 -26.99 -60.59
CA PHE A 1 20.80 -26.46 -61.63
C PHE A 1 20.95 -24.96 -61.68
N SER A 2 21.61 -24.46 -62.73
CA SER A 2 21.54 -23.06 -63.20
C SER A 2 20.09 -22.78 -63.70
N PRO A 3 19.65 -21.52 -63.96
CA PRO A 3 20.32 -20.63 -64.92
C PRO A 3 20.32 -19.12 -64.60
N PRO A 4 21.23 -18.37 -65.25
CA PRO A 4 21.13 -16.94 -65.50
C PRO A 4 20.77 -16.62 -66.98
N SER A 5 20.34 -15.39 -67.23
CA SER A 5 20.13 -14.76 -68.56
C SER A 5 20.18 -13.24 -68.37
N PHE A 6 20.60 -12.35 -69.27
CA PHE A 6 21.24 -12.29 -70.59
C PHE A 6 21.57 -10.77 -70.73
N ASP A 7 22.69 -10.35 -71.32
CA ASP A 7 22.76 -9.68 -72.64
C ASP A 7 24.04 -8.81 -72.65
N ARG A 8 24.65 -8.35 -73.73
CA ARG A 8 24.87 -8.77 -75.12
C ARG A 8 25.78 -7.67 -75.71
N TRP A 9 26.76 -8.05 -76.51
CA TRP A 9 27.76 -7.22 -77.18
C TRP A 9 27.19 -6.18 -78.18
N PRO A 10 28.03 -5.23 -78.63
CA PRO A 10 28.25 -5.12 -80.08
C PRO A 10 29.74 -5.05 -80.50
N PRO A 11 30.06 -5.29 -81.80
CA PRO A 11 31.37 -5.72 -82.26
C PRO A 11 32.19 -4.67 -83.03
N GLU A 12 33.44 -5.07 -83.32
CA GLU A 12 34.48 -4.46 -84.13
C GLU A 12 34.03 -3.87 -85.48
N ARG A 13 34.78 -2.87 -85.94
CA ARG A 13 34.76 -2.36 -87.31
C ARG A 13 36.20 -2.27 -87.85
N THR A 14 36.55 -3.22 -88.70
CA THR A 14 37.76 -3.23 -89.56
C THR A 14 37.48 -2.53 -90.89
N ARG A 15 38.48 -1.80 -91.41
CA ARG A 15 38.56 -1.32 -92.82
C ARG A 15 40.04 -1.10 -93.21
N PRO A 16 40.40 -1.08 -94.52
CA PRO A 16 41.35 -2.05 -95.06
C PRO A 16 42.62 -1.46 -95.70
N ARG A 17 43.53 -2.38 -96.06
CA ARG A 17 44.69 -2.23 -96.96
C ARG A 17 44.43 -1.33 -98.17
N GLY A 18 45.38 -0.42 -98.44
CA GLY A 18 45.49 0.32 -99.70
C GLY A 18 46.94 0.70 -100.02
N LEU A 19 47.53 -0.05 -100.96
CA LEU A 19 48.51 0.30 -102.00
C LEU A 19 49.60 1.37 -101.75
N ALA A 20 50.86 0.93 -101.87
CA ALA A 20 52.02 1.75 -102.23
C ALA A 20 51.90 2.30 -103.67
N PRO A 21 52.65 3.37 -104.03
CA PRO A 21 53.83 3.09 -104.85
C PRO A 21 55.06 3.98 -104.57
N ASN A 22 56.21 3.39 -104.93
CA ASN A 22 57.53 3.98 -105.11
C ASN A 22 57.55 5.33 -105.84
N ARG A 23 58.41 6.25 -105.37
CA ARG A 23 59.11 7.19 -106.27
C ARG A 23 60.50 7.54 -105.72
N ASN A 24 61.50 6.86 -106.26
CA ASN A 24 62.89 7.27 -106.21
C ASN A 24 63.07 8.51 -107.10
N ALA A 25 63.57 9.60 -106.54
CA ALA A 25 64.17 10.70 -107.31
C ALA A 25 65.43 11.18 -106.59
N ARG A 26 66.59 10.87 -107.17
CA ARG A 26 67.88 11.48 -106.83
C ARG A 26 67.90 12.91 -107.36
N ILE A 27 68.28 13.85 -106.51
CA ILE A 27 68.76 15.18 -106.91
C ILE A 27 70.18 15.31 -106.33
N PRO A 28 71.21 15.69 -107.12
CA PRO A 28 72.61 15.74 -106.67
C PRO A 28 72.93 17.00 -105.84
N PRO A 29 74.07 17.01 -105.13
CA PRO A 29 74.38 17.99 -104.09
C PRO A 29 74.89 19.30 -104.69
N ARG A 30 74.71 20.40 -103.95
CA ARG A 30 75.50 21.60 -104.16
C ARG A 30 76.25 21.95 -102.88
N THR A 31 77.55 22.03 -103.09
CA THR A 31 78.67 22.28 -102.21
C THR A 31 78.62 23.68 -101.59
N ASP A 32 79.17 23.74 -100.37
CA ASP A 32 80.03 24.80 -99.81
C ASP A 32 79.43 25.65 -98.69
N LEU A 33 79.94 25.38 -97.46
CA LEU A 33 80.38 26.33 -96.44
C LEU A 33 80.80 25.56 -95.15
N PRO A 34 82.10 25.43 -94.83
CA PRO A 34 82.57 25.38 -93.44
C PRO A 34 82.75 26.84 -92.94
N PRO A 35 82.72 27.13 -91.63
CA PRO A 35 83.26 26.31 -90.56
C PRO A 35 82.32 26.12 -89.38
N ASP A 36 82.68 25.15 -88.55
CA ASP A 36 82.37 24.99 -87.13
C ASP A 36 81.61 26.16 -86.47
N THR A 37 80.28 26.15 -86.61
CA THR A 37 79.40 26.76 -85.62
C THR A 37 78.70 25.63 -84.89
N GLN A 38 79.45 24.67 -84.33
CA GLN A 38 78.92 23.93 -83.21
C GLN A 38 78.52 24.97 -82.16
N SER A 39 77.22 25.01 -81.83
CA SER A 39 76.70 25.98 -80.89
C SER A 39 77.57 25.98 -79.63
N PRO A 40 77.96 27.14 -79.09
CA PRO A 40 78.77 27.20 -77.88
C PRO A 40 78.01 26.61 -76.68
N PHE A 41 76.71 26.34 -76.81
CA PHE A 41 75.86 25.74 -75.78
C PHE A 41 75.45 24.32 -76.20
N VAL A 42 75.55 23.38 -75.27
CA VAL A 42 75.21 21.96 -75.46
C VAL A 42 74.42 21.45 -74.25
N TRP A 43 73.48 20.53 -74.50
CA TRP A 43 72.78 19.83 -73.42
C TRP A 43 73.71 18.83 -72.74
N ARG A 44 73.86 18.93 -71.42
CA ARG A 44 74.64 17.97 -70.62
C ARG A 44 73.73 17.32 -69.58
N ARG A 45 73.99 16.03 -69.32
CA ARG A 45 73.36 15.29 -68.22
C ARG A 45 74.04 15.71 -66.92
N GLY A 46 73.30 16.40 -66.07
CA GLY A 46 73.74 16.84 -64.75
C GLY A 46 73.45 15.81 -63.66
N GLY A 47 73.14 16.30 -62.46
CA GLY A 47 72.74 15.49 -61.31
C GLY A 47 71.43 14.72 -61.52
N VAL A 48 71.06 13.92 -60.53
CA VAL A 48 69.73 13.27 -60.46
C VAL A 48 68.82 14.11 -59.57
N THR A 49 67.51 14.08 -59.85
CA THR A 49 66.51 14.63 -58.94
C THR A 49 66.42 13.78 -57.66
N ASP A 50 65.79 14.34 -56.63
CA ASP A 50 65.37 13.53 -55.49
C ASP A 50 64.44 12.40 -55.95
N CYS A 51 64.53 11.26 -55.27
CA CYS A 51 63.73 10.09 -55.61
C CYS A 51 62.24 10.36 -55.28
N SER A 52 61.33 9.92 -56.15
CA SER A 52 59.89 10.14 -56.00
C SER A 52 59.30 9.54 -54.71
N VAL A 53 59.92 8.51 -54.16
CA VAL A 53 59.54 7.86 -52.91
C VAL A 53 60.79 7.45 -52.12
N SER A 54 60.66 7.36 -50.80
CA SER A 54 61.75 6.97 -49.89
C SER A 54 62.01 5.45 -49.84
N CYS A 55 61.07 4.63 -50.31
CA CYS A 55 61.15 3.17 -50.32
C CYS A 55 60.14 2.58 -51.32
N GLY A 56 60.28 1.29 -51.64
CA GLY A 56 59.30 0.57 -52.45
C GLY A 56 59.37 0.90 -53.94
N LYS A 57 60.57 1.10 -54.50
CA LYS A 57 60.82 1.36 -55.93
C LYS A 57 60.24 2.68 -56.41
N GLY A 58 61.02 3.74 -56.22
CA GLY A 58 60.78 5.05 -56.82
C GLY A 58 61.51 5.24 -58.14
N PHE A 59 61.31 6.41 -58.72
CA PHE A 59 61.98 6.85 -59.93
C PHE A 59 62.64 8.20 -59.66
N GLN A 60 63.84 8.38 -60.19
CA GLN A 60 64.56 9.66 -60.22
C GLN A 60 64.86 9.99 -61.68
N GLN A 61 64.82 11.27 -62.01
CA GLN A 61 65.06 11.75 -63.36
C GLN A 61 66.46 12.36 -63.45
N ARG A 62 67.16 12.10 -64.55
CA ARG A 62 68.42 12.78 -64.86
C ARG A 62 68.12 14.22 -65.25
N ILE A 63 68.67 15.18 -64.50
CA ILE A 63 68.52 16.61 -64.78
C ILE A 63 69.33 16.93 -66.03
N ILE A 64 68.70 17.56 -67.03
CA ILE A 64 69.35 17.97 -68.26
C ILE A 64 69.50 19.49 -68.24
N VAL A 65 70.73 19.95 -68.08
CA VAL A 65 71.10 21.37 -68.05
C VAL A 65 71.73 21.80 -69.37
N CYS A 66 71.44 23.02 -69.80
CA CYS A 66 72.12 23.64 -70.92
C CYS A 66 73.40 24.26 -70.39
N VAL A 67 74.56 23.84 -70.90
CA VAL A 67 75.87 24.36 -70.44
C VAL A 67 76.64 24.96 -71.59
N ASN A 68 77.48 25.95 -71.27
CA ASN A 68 78.48 26.44 -72.22
C ASN A 68 79.59 25.41 -72.40
N ARG A 69 79.80 24.96 -73.63
CA ARG A 69 80.76 23.92 -74.02
C ARG A 69 82.22 24.27 -73.68
N HIS A 70 82.54 25.54 -73.48
CA HIS A 70 83.90 26.02 -73.22
C HIS A 70 84.16 26.35 -71.74
N THR A 71 83.14 26.77 -71.00
CA THR A 71 83.29 27.17 -69.57
C THR A 71 82.61 26.21 -68.59
N ASP A 72 81.79 25.26 -69.08
CA ASP A 72 81.00 24.32 -68.29
C ASP A 72 80.02 24.96 -67.30
N GLU A 73 79.71 26.25 -67.49
CA GLU A 73 78.72 26.96 -66.70
C GLU A 73 77.30 26.71 -67.20
N ASP A 74 76.38 26.55 -66.25
CA ASP A 74 74.95 26.43 -66.49
C ASP A 74 74.40 27.74 -67.04
N VAL A 75 73.76 27.67 -68.22
CA VAL A 75 73.14 28.80 -68.91
C VAL A 75 71.64 28.56 -69.09
N SER A 76 70.89 29.60 -69.49
CA SER A 76 69.45 29.49 -69.76
C SER A 76 69.12 28.36 -70.74
N GLU A 77 68.03 27.62 -70.48
CA GLU A 77 67.54 26.56 -71.37
C GLU A 77 67.28 27.05 -72.81
N THR A 78 66.96 28.33 -72.99
CA THR A 78 66.72 28.96 -74.30
C THR A 78 67.98 29.09 -75.16
N SER A 79 69.18 29.01 -74.54
CA SER A 79 70.46 29.13 -75.23
C SER A 79 70.86 27.84 -75.96
N CYS A 80 70.28 26.69 -75.57
CA CYS A 80 70.45 25.41 -76.26
C CYS A 80 69.28 25.15 -77.24
N ASN A 81 69.56 24.45 -78.34
CA ASN A 81 68.52 24.06 -79.29
C ASN A 81 67.53 23.06 -78.66
N SER A 82 66.27 23.44 -78.52
CA SER A 82 65.21 22.61 -77.92
C SER A 82 64.96 21.31 -78.70
N ALA A 83 65.16 21.30 -80.01
CA ALA A 83 65.00 20.09 -80.84
C ALA A 83 66.09 19.04 -80.60
N ALA A 84 67.22 19.44 -80.02
CA ALA A 84 68.33 18.55 -79.67
C ALA A 84 68.38 18.20 -78.17
N ARG A 85 67.35 18.58 -77.38
CA ARG A 85 67.27 18.22 -75.96
C ARG A 85 67.10 16.71 -75.82
N PRO A 86 67.99 16.00 -75.09
CA PRO A 86 67.82 14.58 -74.82
C PRO A 86 66.50 14.31 -74.11
N ALA A 87 65.90 13.13 -74.37
CA ALA A 87 64.75 12.69 -73.58
C ALA A 87 65.18 12.49 -72.11
N PRO A 88 64.32 12.86 -71.14
CA PRO A 88 64.60 12.56 -69.74
C PRO A 88 64.67 11.03 -69.54
N GLU A 89 65.75 10.58 -68.91
CA GLU A 89 65.98 9.17 -68.56
C GLU A 89 65.54 8.94 -67.11
N GLU A 90 64.67 7.96 -66.91
CA GLU A 90 64.19 7.57 -65.58
C GLU A 90 64.98 6.36 -65.08
N GLU A 91 65.64 6.53 -63.93
CA GLU A 91 66.37 5.45 -63.27
C GLU A 91 65.61 5.00 -62.01
N PRO A 92 65.50 3.70 -61.72
CA PRO A 92 64.88 3.22 -60.49
C PRO A 92 65.75 3.56 -59.28
N CYS A 93 65.16 4.17 -58.26
CA CYS A 93 65.80 4.50 -57.00
C CYS A 93 65.00 3.91 -55.83
N ASN A 94 65.66 3.77 -54.67
CA ASN A 94 65.03 3.26 -53.44
C ASN A 94 64.27 1.93 -53.62
N THR A 95 64.95 0.94 -54.21
CA THR A 95 64.39 -0.38 -54.54
C THR A 95 64.23 -1.30 -53.32
N GLN A 96 64.59 -0.86 -52.12
CA GLN A 96 64.33 -1.58 -50.88
C GLN A 96 62.83 -1.59 -50.53
N PRO A 97 62.32 -2.67 -49.91
CA PRO A 97 60.97 -2.68 -49.33
C PRO A 97 60.80 -1.56 -48.31
N CYS A 98 59.59 -1.03 -48.20
CA CYS A 98 59.27 -0.08 -47.15
C CYS A 98 59.30 -0.74 -45.76
N PRO A 99 59.46 0.05 -44.68
CA PRO A 99 59.32 -0.46 -43.32
C PRO A 99 57.96 -1.16 -43.13
N PRO A 100 57.93 -2.29 -42.40
CA PRO A 100 56.69 -2.99 -42.12
C PRO A 100 55.79 -2.14 -41.20
N PHE A 101 54.47 -2.34 -41.28
CA PHE A 101 53.50 -1.62 -40.46
C PHE A 101 52.32 -2.51 -40.08
N TRP A 102 51.63 -2.14 -39.00
CA TRP A 102 50.39 -2.79 -38.59
C TRP A 102 49.22 -2.27 -39.43
N GLU A 103 48.56 -3.16 -40.15
CA GLU A 103 47.29 -2.91 -40.84
C GLU A 103 46.16 -3.50 -39.98
N ALA A 104 45.20 -2.66 -39.61
CA ALA A 104 44.03 -3.08 -38.83
C ALA A 104 42.84 -3.29 -39.75
N SER A 105 42.14 -4.43 -39.63
CA SER A 105 40.90 -4.68 -40.36
C SER A 105 39.77 -3.78 -39.86
N ALA A 106 38.63 -3.83 -40.57
CA ALA A 106 37.38 -3.32 -40.03
C ALA A 106 37.01 -4.03 -38.71
N TRP A 107 36.31 -3.31 -37.83
CA TRP A 107 35.75 -3.85 -36.59
C TRP A 107 34.65 -4.87 -36.89
N SER A 108 34.57 -5.91 -36.05
CA SER A 108 33.45 -6.85 -36.04
C SER A 108 32.15 -6.17 -35.62
N GLU A 109 31.03 -6.89 -35.77
CA GLU A 109 29.81 -6.55 -35.03
C GLU A 109 30.07 -6.59 -33.52
N CYS A 110 29.25 -5.86 -32.76
CA CYS A 110 29.34 -5.83 -31.30
C CYS A 110 28.98 -7.22 -30.76
N SER A 111 29.69 -7.68 -29.72
CA SER A 111 29.47 -9.00 -29.10
C SER A 111 28.07 -9.19 -28.50
N VAL A 112 27.32 -8.10 -28.30
CA VAL A 112 25.97 -8.06 -27.76
C VAL A 112 25.05 -7.32 -28.73
N SER A 113 23.75 -7.62 -28.68
CA SER A 113 22.71 -6.91 -29.45
C SER A 113 22.23 -5.62 -28.78
N CYS A 114 22.48 -5.46 -27.48
CA CYS A 114 22.10 -4.31 -26.66
C CYS A 114 23.10 -4.14 -25.50
N GLY A 115 23.21 -2.94 -24.94
CA GLY A 115 24.05 -2.65 -23.79
C GLY A 115 25.55 -2.56 -24.10
N PRO A 116 26.40 -2.65 -23.05
CA PRO A 116 27.85 -2.63 -23.21
C PRO A 116 28.36 -3.96 -23.75
N GLY A 117 29.17 -3.90 -24.80
CA GLY A 117 29.83 -5.05 -25.39
C GLY A 117 31.19 -4.71 -25.96
N VAL A 118 31.72 -5.63 -26.75
CA VAL A 118 33.07 -5.53 -27.29
C VAL A 118 33.08 -5.84 -28.79
N GLN A 119 33.83 -5.05 -29.55
CA GLN A 119 34.17 -5.30 -30.95
C GLN A 119 35.63 -5.74 -31.06
N GLN A 120 35.89 -6.63 -32.01
CA GLN A 120 37.21 -7.21 -32.27
C GLN A 120 37.64 -6.88 -33.70
N ARG A 121 38.94 -6.67 -33.93
CA ARG A 121 39.51 -6.55 -35.27
C ARG A 121 40.81 -7.32 -35.39
N GLN A 122 41.12 -7.76 -36.61
CA GLN A 122 42.35 -8.47 -36.91
C GLN A 122 43.47 -7.47 -37.20
N LEU A 123 44.67 -7.77 -36.70
CA LEU A 123 45.87 -6.97 -36.92
C LEU A 123 46.86 -7.78 -37.74
N GLN A 124 47.26 -7.23 -38.88
CA GLN A 124 48.16 -7.89 -39.83
C GLN A 124 49.43 -7.05 -39.98
N CYS A 125 50.59 -7.68 -39.84
CA CYS A 125 51.86 -7.03 -40.15
C CYS A 125 52.07 -7.09 -41.67
N ARG A 126 52.16 -5.93 -42.31
CA ARG A 126 52.27 -5.79 -43.76
C ARG A 126 53.48 -4.99 -44.16
N GLN A 127 54.00 -5.31 -45.33
CA GLN A 127 55.14 -4.62 -45.92
C GLN A 127 54.81 -4.25 -47.36
N SER A 128 55.02 -2.98 -47.70
CA SER A 128 54.76 -2.46 -49.03
C SER A 128 56.01 -2.47 -49.90
N PHE A 129 55.81 -2.83 -51.17
CA PHE A 129 56.79 -2.76 -52.24
C PHE A 129 56.11 -2.22 -53.49
N GLY A 130 56.34 -0.93 -53.78
CA GLY A 130 55.62 -0.20 -54.81
C GLY A 130 54.14 -0.10 -54.48
N THR A 131 53.29 -0.54 -55.41
CA THR A 131 51.83 -0.55 -55.25
C THR A 131 51.30 -1.81 -54.59
N ARG A 132 52.16 -2.80 -54.28
CA ARG A 132 51.75 -4.07 -53.67
C ARG A 132 52.08 -4.07 -52.20
N SER A 133 51.13 -4.55 -51.39
CA SER A 133 51.31 -4.80 -49.96
C SER A 133 51.15 -6.30 -49.71
N THR A 134 52.10 -6.90 -48.99
CA THR A 134 52.10 -8.32 -48.65
C THR A 134 52.14 -8.52 -47.15
N MET A 135 51.47 -9.57 -46.67
CA MET A 135 51.51 -9.98 -45.27
C MET A 135 52.88 -10.59 -44.94
N VAL A 136 53.49 -10.14 -43.86
CA VAL A 136 54.76 -10.62 -43.35
C VAL A 136 54.60 -11.13 -41.92
N HIS A 137 55.61 -11.84 -41.41
CA HIS A 137 55.53 -12.42 -40.07
C HIS A 137 55.41 -11.32 -38.99
N PRO A 138 54.54 -11.48 -37.96
CA PRO A 138 54.29 -10.46 -36.93
C PRO A 138 55.53 -9.90 -36.22
N GLN A 139 56.60 -10.70 -36.12
CA GLN A 139 57.88 -10.28 -35.52
C GLN A 139 58.51 -9.07 -36.22
N HIS A 140 58.26 -8.87 -37.52
CA HIS A 140 58.77 -7.71 -38.26
C HIS A 140 58.13 -6.40 -37.79
N CYS A 141 56.96 -6.44 -37.17
CA CYS A 141 56.28 -5.29 -36.58
C CYS A 141 56.39 -5.27 -35.03
N SER A 142 57.17 -6.17 -34.41
CA SER A 142 57.23 -6.30 -32.93
C SER A 142 57.75 -5.05 -32.21
N HIS A 143 58.61 -4.27 -32.87
CA HIS A 143 59.13 -3.00 -32.34
C HIS A 143 58.15 -1.83 -32.50
N LEU A 144 57.05 -2.03 -33.22
CA LEU A 144 56.01 -1.03 -33.44
C LEU A 144 54.89 -1.24 -32.43
N THR A 145 54.34 -0.13 -31.92
CA THR A 145 53.17 -0.17 -31.05
C THR A 145 52.01 -0.84 -31.78
N GLN A 146 51.52 -1.95 -31.22
CA GLN A 146 50.39 -2.67 -31.77
C GLN A 146 49.11 -1.85 -31.54
N PRO A 147 48.30 -1.60 -32.58
CA PRO A 147 46.99 -0.96 -32.40
C PRO A 147 46.07 -1.80 -31.53
N GLU A 148 45.05 -1.19 -30.91
CA GLU A 148 44.05 -1.92 -30.13
C GLU A 148 43.35 -2.98 -31.00
N SER A 149 43.38 -4.25 -30.59
CA SER A 149 42.63 -5.33 -31.24
C SER A 149 41.18 -5.39 -30.77
N THR A 150 40.88 -4.71 -29.67
CA THR A 150 39.61 -4.76 -28.95
C THR A 150 39.11 -3.34 -28.65
N GLN A 151 37.83 -3.06 -28.88
CA GLN A 151 37.21 -1.79 -28.50
C GLN A 151 35.84 -2.02 -27.84
N ALA A 152 35.51 -1.21 -26.84
CA ALA A 152 34.19 -1.22 -26.22
C ALA A 152 33.13 -0.61 -27.18
N CYS A 153 32.00 -1.29 -27.34
CA CYS A 153 30.82 -0.78 -28.04
C CYS A 153 29.68 -0.60 -27.03
N GLN A 154 28.91 0.47 -27.17
CA GLN A 154 27.72 0.73 -26.36
C GLN A 154 26.51 0.83 -27.28
N LEU A 155 25.68 -0.21 -27.26
CA LEU A 155 24.40 -0.24 -27.96
C LEU A 155 23.27 0.30 -27.05
N GLN A 156 22.04 0.34 -27.58
CA GLN A 156 20.84 0.73 -26.83
C GLN A 156 20.68 -0.13 -25.58
N LEU A 157 20.07 0.41 -24.51
CA LEU A 157 19.85 -0.33 -23.27
C LEU A 157 19.07 -1.63 -23.53
N CYS A 158 19.47 -2.71 -22.86
CA CYS A 158 18.76 -3.99 -22.93
C CYS A 158 17.42 -3.99 -22.18
N SER A 159 17.14 -2.95 -21.42
CA SER A 159 15.94 -2.79 -20.60
C SER A 159 15.19 -1.52 -21.04
N HIS A 160 13.88 -1.64 -21.22
CA HIS A 160 13.05 -0.50 -21.60
C HIS A 160 11.70 -0.52 -20.87
N TRP A 161 11.09 0.66 -20.75
CA TRP A 161 9.77 0.80 -20.16
C TRP A 161 8.70 0.44 -21.18
N GLU A 162 7.84 -0.51 -20.82
CA GLU A 162 6.68 -0.90 -21.61
C GLU A 162 5.39 -0.54 -20.88
N VAL A 163 4.45 0.05 -21.62
CA VAL A 163 3.09 0.31 -21.14
C VAL A 163 2.26 -0.93 -21.43
N SER A 164 1.98 -1.71 -20.39
CA SER A 164 1.30 -3.01 -20.50
C SER A 164 -0.22 -2.92 -20.51
N SER A 165 -0.80 -1.78 -20.12
CA SER A 165 -2.25 -1.57 -20.09
C SER A 165 -2.64 -0.20 -20.60
N ASN A 166 -3.88 -0.10 -21.08
CA ASN A 166 -4.54 1.19 -21.25
C ASN A 166 -4.81 1.84 -19.89
N TRP A 167 -5.16 3.13 -19.91
CA TRP A 167 -5.62 3.84 -18.73
C TRP A 167 -6.89 3.20 -18.15
N SER A 168 -6.94 3.08 -16.83
CA SER A 168 -8.16 2.73 -16.11
C SER A 168 -9.23 3.81 -16.29
N THR A 169 -10.47 3.49 -15.93
CA THR A 169 -11.48 4.52 -15.65
C THR A 169 -11.02 5.42 -14.52
N CYS A 170 -11.55 6.65 -14.47
CA CYS A 170 -11.26 7.58 -13.38
C CYS A 170 -11.72 6.95 -12.05
N SER A 171 -10.95 7.15 -10.98
CA SER A 171 -11.28 6.64 -9.64
C SER A 171 -12.59 7.19 -9.06
N VAL A 172 -13.11 8.27 -9.65
CA VAL A 172 -14.34 8.95 -9.24
C VAL A 172 -15.24 9.15 -10.47
N ASP A 173 -16.55 9.23 -10.25
CA ASP A 173 -17.55 9.55 -11.26
C ASP A 173 -17.82 11.06 -11.42
N CYS A 174 -17.36 11.86 -10.46
CA CYS A 174 -17.36 13.33 -10.49
C CYS A 174 -16.17 13.87 -9.68
N GLY A 175 -15.80 15.12 -9.90
CA GLY A 175 -14.71 15.79 -9.18
C GLY A 175 -13.33 15.42 -9.73
N VAL A 176 -12.32 15.61 -8.88
CA VAL A 176 -10.91 15.31 -9.21
C VAL A 176 -10.62 13.89 -8.74
N GLY A 177 -10.21 13.02 -9.66
CA GLY A 177 -9.76 11.67 -9.39
C GLY A 177 -8.45 11.34 -10.08
N ARG A 178 -8.10 10.05 -10.09
CA ARG A 178 -6.90 9.53 -10.73
C ARG A 178 -7.24 8.35 -11.62
N LYS A 179 -6.66 8.31 -12.82
CA LYS A 179 -6.61 7.13 -13.68
C LYS A 179 -5.20 6.54 -13.65
N THR A 180 -5.08 5.23 -13.61
CA THR A 180 -3.79 4.53 -13.52
C THR A 180 -3.60 3.59 -14.71
N ARG A 181 -2.34 3.33 -15.08
CA ARG A 181 -1.96 2.34 -16.09
C ARG A 181 -0.70 1.60 -15.64
N SER A 182 -0.55 0.36 -16.10
CA SER A 182 0.56 -0.50 -15.71
C SER A 182 1.79 -0.24 -16.59
N VAL A 183 2.86 0.26 -15.97
CA VAL A 183 4.16 0.55 -16.59
C VAL A 183 5.18 -0.40 -15.99
N ARG A 184 5.77 -1.27 -16.82
CA ARG A 184 6.70 -2.33 -16.40
C ARG A 184 8.04 -2.17 -17.11
N CYS A 185 9.13 -2.50 -16.41
CA CYS A 185 10.45 -2.59 -17.03
C CYS A 185 10.60 -3.98 -17.65
N VAL A 186 10.94 -4.05 -18.94
CA VAL A 186 11.09 -5.30 -19.67
C VAL A 186 12.48 -5.40 -20.29
N SER A 187 13.01 -6.61 -20.33
CA SER A 187 14.27 -6.95 -21.02
C SER A 187 14.09 -7.00 -22.54
N ASP A 188 15.20 -7.16 -23.24
CA ASP A 188 15.29 -7.45 -24.68
C ASP A 188 14.61 -8.76 -25.07
N GLN A 189 14.48 -9.71 -24.13
CA GLN A 189 13.77 -10.98 -24.30
C GLN A 189 12.28 -10.89 -23.94
N GLY A 190 11.77 -9.72 -23.54
CA GLY A 190 10.37 -9.49 -23.17
C GLY A 190 9.99 -9.98 -21.77
N SER A 191 10.96 -10.40 -20.95
CA SER A 191 10.73 -10.73 -19.54
C SER A 191 10.63 -9.47 -18.69
N VAL A 192 9.79 -9.49 -17.66
CA VAL A 192 9.69 -8.38 -16.69
C VAL A 192 10.90 -8.44 -15.77
N VAL A 193 11.67 -7.36 -15.73
CA VAL A 193 12.88 -7.23 -14.91
C VAL A 193 12.69 -6.14 -13.85
N SER A 194 13.69 -5.96 -12.99
CA SER A 194 13.65 -4.96 -11.92
C SER A 194 13.50 -3.53 -12.48
N GLU A 195 12.70 -2.69 -11.82
CA GLU A 195 12.52 -1.27 -12.22
C GLU A 195 13.84 -0.50 -12.28
N ASN A 196 14.85 -0.92 -11.51
CA ASN A 196 16.17 -0.28 -11.45
C ASN A 196 17.03 -0.55 -12.70
N GLU A 197 16.73 -1.61 -13.45
CA GLU A 197 17.43 -1.90 -14.70
C GLU A 197 17.02 -0.92 -15.80
N CYS A 198 15.79 -0.40 -15.74
CA CYS A 198 15.33 0.66 -16.63
C CYS A 198 15.75 2.05 -16.13
N ASN A 199 16.01 2.94 -17.07
CA ASN A 199 16.32 4.33 -16.73
C ASN A 199 15.07 5.03 -16.14
N SER A 200 15.12 5.40 -14.86
CA SER A 200 14.01 6.05 -14.14
C SER A 200 13.59 7.39 -14.75
N ARG A 201 14.49 8.11 -15.43
CA ARG A 201 14.18 9.39 -16.10
C ARG A 201 13.28 9.24 -17.32
N LEU A 202 13.26 8.05 -17.91
CA LEU A 202 12.43 7.74 -19.08
C LEU A 202 11.12 7.04 -18.70
N ARG A 203 10.84 6.85 -17.39
CA ARG A 203 9.65 6.14 -16.92
C ARG A 203 8.37 6.89 -17.34
N PRO A 204 7.49 6.26 -18.14
CA PRO A 204 6.19 6.83 -18.45
C PRO A 204 5.34 7.05 -17.20
N GLN A 205 4.49 8.07 -17.21
CA GLN A 205 3.54 8.31 -16.12
C GLN A 205 2.57 7.12 -15.97
N GLY A 206 2.60 6.46 -14.81
CA GLY A 206 1.66 5.37 -14.46
C GLY A 206 0.36 5.87 -13.84
N SER A 207 0.27 7.17 -13.55
CA SER A 207 -0.86 7.81 -12.91
C SER A 207 -1.08 9.20 -13.50
N GLU A 208 -2.32 9.54 -13.78
CA GLU A 208 -2.72 10.86 -14.28
C GLU A 208 -3.99 11.32 -13.57
N GLU A 209 -4.10 12.61 -13.31
CA GLU A 209 -5.31 13.21 -12.75
C GLU A 209 -6.43 13.27 -13.80
N CYS A 210 -7.66 13.05 -13.37
CA CYS A 210 -8.86 13.15 -14.21
C CYS A 210 -9.89 14.04 -13.52
N ASN A 211 -10.44 14.99 -14.27
CA ASN A 211 -11.48 15.90 -13.80
C ASN A 211 -12.81 15.51 -14.45
N MET A 212 -13.72 14.92 -13.68
CA MET A 212 -15.02 14.43 -14.14
C MET A 212 -16.13 15.49 -13.97
N GLY A 213 -15.77 16.76 -13.83
CA GLY A 213 -16.70 17.86 -13.59
C GLY A 213 -17.09 18.03 -12.13
N PRO A 214 -17.93 19.01 -11.77
CA PRO A 214 -18.35 19.23 -10.39
C PRO A 214 -19.28 18.10 -9.89
N CYS A 215 -19.06 17.66 -8.65
CA CYS A 215 -19.99 16.75 -7.98
C CYS A 215 -21.26 17.51 -7.57
N VAL A 216 -22.40 17.16 -8.17
CA VAL A 216 -23.68 17.75 -7.79
C VAL A 216 -24.23 16.99 -6.58
N THR A 217 -24.50 17.72 -5.50
CA THR A 217 -25.26 17.24 -4.34
C THR A 217 -26.74 17.55 -4.57
N ASN A 218 -27.60 16.55 -4.40
CA ASN A 218 -29.05 16.71 -4.53
C ASN A 218 -29.78 16.09 -3.35
N TRP A 219 -30.97 16.63 -3.07
CA TRP A 219 -31.89 16.07 -2.10
C TRP A 219 -32.65 14.89 -2.72
N TYR A 220 -32.54 13.73 -2.07
CA TYR A 220 -33.35 12.56 -2.36
C TYR A 220 -34.35 12.38 -1.24
N PHE A 221 -35.59 12.02 -1.59
CA PHE A 221 -36.64 11.80 -0.61
C PHE A 221 -37.49 10.61 -1.00
N THR A 222 -38.01 9.91 0.01
CA THR A 222 -38.98 8.84 -0.19
C THR A 222 -40.38 9.41 -0.38
N ASP A 223 -41.28 8.59 -0.90
CA ASP A 223 -42.71 8.88 -0.84
C ASP A 223 -43.19 8.98 0.61
N TRP A 224 -44.28 9.71 0.82
CA TRP A 224 -44.86 9.89 2.14
C TRP A 224 -45.31 8.57 2.77
N SER A 225 -45.13 8.43 4.09
CA SER A 225 -45.63 7.27 4.83
C SER A 225 -47.12 7.05 4.58
N ASN A 226 -47.52 5.83 4.21
CA ASN A 226 -48.93 5.48 4.01
C ASN A 226 -49.76 5.54 5.31
N THR A 227 -49.09 5.64 6.46
CA THR A 227 -49.70 5.77 7.78
C THR A 227 -49.63 7.22 8.28
N CYS A 228 -50.75 7.70 8.85
CA CYS A 228 -50.82 8.96 9.58
C CYS A 228 -50.49 8.68 11.05
N SER A 229 -49.77 9.57 11.73
CA SER A 229 -49.40 9.39 13.15
C SER A 229 -50.63 9.25 14.05
N ALA A 230 -51.74 9.88 13.70
CA ALA A 230 -53.01 9.78 14.40
C ALA A 230 -53.94 8.76 13.73
N GLN A 231 -54.64 7.96 14.53
CA GLN A 231 -55.63 6.98 14.06
C GLN A 231 -56.95 7.67 13.60
N CYS A 232 -57.26 8.82 14.18
CA CYS A 232 -58.37 9.71 13.84
C CYS A 232 -57.95 11.15 14.16
N GLY A 233 -58.62 12.15 13.59
CA GLY A 233 -58.30 13.57 13.78
C GLY A 233 -57.06 14.03 13.01
N PRO A 234 -56.47 15.17 13.39
CA PRO A 234 -55.24 15.69 12.80
C PRO A 234 -54.01 14.89 13.25
N GLY A 235 -53.13 14.60 12.30
CA GLY A 235 -51.87 13.91 12.50
C GLY A 235 -50.83 14.32 11.46
N VAL A 236 -49.73 13.59 11.41
CA VAL A 236 -48.59 13.86 10.54
C VAL A 236 -48.17 12.59 9.80
N GLN A 237 -47.92 12.71 8.49
CA GLN A 237 -47.21 11.72 7.68
C GLN A 237 -45.74 12.13 7.58
N LYS A 238 -44.84 11.15 7.70
CA LYS A 238 -43.38 11.38 7.64
C LYS A 238 -42.81 10.81 6.35
N ARG A 239 -41.72 11.39 5.87
CA ARG A 239 -40.88 10.82 4.81
C ARG A 239 -39.41 10.98 5.17
N GLU A 240 -38.57 10.19 4.53
CA GLU A 240 -37.13 10.28 4.69
C GLU A 240 -36.55 11.25 3.65
N VAL A 241 -35.64 12.12 4.07
CA VAL A 241 -35.00 13.12 3.20
C VAL A 241 -33.49 13.07 3.46
N VAL A 242 -32.70 12.77 2.44
CA VAL A 242 -31.25 12.61 2.53
C VAL A 242 -30.56 13.46 1.46
N CYS A 243 -29.46 14.12 1.83
CA CYS A 243 -28.58 14.79 0.87
C CYS A 243 -27.52 13.78 0.43
N LEU A 244 -27.47 13.45 -0.86
CA LEU A 244 -26.45 12.54 -1.39
C LEU A 244 -25.65 13.24 -2.48
N THR A 245 -24.33 13.11 -2.37
CA THR A 245 -23.38 13.43 -3.42
C THR A 245 -23.28 12.20 -4.32
N ARG A 246 -23.60 12.34 -5.61
CA ARG A 246 -23.19 11.33 -6.60
C ARG A 246 -21.66 11.34 -6.57
N GLY A 247 -20.99 10.27 -6.15
CA GLY A 247 -19.53 10.31 -5.88
C GLY A 247 -18.99 9.38 -4.79
N GLY A 248 -19.87 8.78 -3.97
CA GLY A 248 -19.45 7.90 -2.88
C GLY A 248 -19.01 8.67 -1.64
N VAL A 249 -19.58 8.27 -0.51
CA VAL A 249 -19.27 8.80 0.82
C VAL A 249 -17.79 8.51 1.11
N ARG A 250 -16.98 9.56 1.23
CA ARG A 250 -15.69 9.45 1.92
C ARG A 250 -15.98 9.31 3.40
N ASP A 251 -15.55 8.18 3.96
CA ASP A 251 -15.55 7.95 5.40
C ASP A 251 -14.68 9.04 6.07
N GLY A 252 -15.26 9.78 7.02
CA GLY A 252 -14.50 10.68 7.88
C GLY A 252 -14.49 12.18 7.56
N GLY A 253 -15.45 12.74 6.82
CA GLY A 253 -15.68 14.19 6.87
C GLY A 253 -16.22 14.78 5.58
N GLY A 254 -17.47 15.23 5.62
CA GLY A 254 -18.09 15.94 4.52
C GLY A 254 -19.58 15.75 4.53
N GLY A 255 -20.25 16.38 5.50
CA GLY A 255 -21.66 16.73 5.31
C GLY A 255 -21.72 17.59 4.06
N GLY A 256 -22.08 16.98 2.93
CA GLY A 256 -22.38 17.72 1.71
C GLY A 256 -23.53 18.63 2.05
N ASP A 257 -23.27 19.92 2.15
CA ASP A 257 -24.31 20.91 2.36
C ASP A 257 -25.05 21.05 1.03
N CYS A 258 -26.22 20.43 0.93
CA CYS A 258 -27.07 20.59 -0.23
C CYS A 258 -27.49 22.07 -0.28
N VAL A 259 -27.02 22.79 -1.31
CA VAL A 259 -27.15 24.26 -1.44
C VAL A 259 -28.60 24.74 -1.58
N VAL A 260 -29.53 23.83 -1.91
CA VAL A 260 -30.96 24.12 -2.13
C VAL A 260 -31.77 23.86 -0.84
N GLU A 261 -32.89 24.57 -0.64
CA GLU A 261 -33.76 24.38 0.52
C GLU A 261 -34.15 22.91 0.74
N LYS A 262 -34.00 22.43 1.99
CA LYS A 262 -34.29 21.05 2.38
C LYS A 262 -35.79 20.76 2.21
N PRO A 263 -36.16 19.69 1.48
CA PRO A 263 -37.55 19.26 1.39
C PRO A 263 -38.16 18.93 2.75
N LEU A 264 -39.44 19.26 2.95
CA LEU A 264 -40.15 19.00 4.22
C LEU A 264 -40.18 17.51 4.56
N GLU A 265 -39.87 17.14 5.79
CA GLU A 265 -39.90 15.74 6.27
C GLU A 265 -41.28 15.34 6.81
N MET A 266 -42.16 16.31 7.04
CA MET A 266 -43.45 16.13 7.70
C MET A 266 -44.55 16.86 6.95
N LYS A 267 -45.70 16.21 6.77
CA LYS A 267 -46.92 16.85 6.26
C LYS A 267 -48.12 16.52 7.13
N ALA A 268 -49.06 17.45 7.23
CA ALA A 268 -50.31 17.25 7.95
C ALA A 268 -51.21 16.22 7.23
N CYS A 269 -51.90 15.39 8.00
CA CYS A 269 -52.94 14.48 7.54
C CYS A 269 -54.16 14.54 8.48
N ASN A 270 -55.36 14.32 7.96
CA ASN A 270 -56.59 14.25 8.74
C ASN A 270 -57.30 12.93 8.44
N ARG A 271 -57.51 12.07 9.45
CA ARG A 271 -58.20 10.77 9.31
C ARG A 271 -59.69 10.82 9.73
N GLY A 272 -60.32 11.98 9.59
CA GLY A 272 -61.73 12.18 9.96
C GLY A 272 -61.96 12.35 11.47
N PRO A 273 -63.21 12.58 11.92
CA PRO A 273 -63.52 12.83 13.33
C PRO A 273 -63.30 11.58 14.20
N CYS A 274 -62.74 11.77 15.40
CA CYS A 274 -62.60 10.68 16.38
C CYS A 274 -63.95 10.32 16.98
N VAL A 275 -64.44 9.11 16.72
CA VAL A 275 -65.64 8.57 17.38
C VAL A 275 -65.24 7.97 18.73
N PRO A 276 -65.95 8.26 19.83
CA PRO A 276 -65.70 7.61 21.10
C PRO A 276 -66.05 6.13 21.06
N THR A 277 -65.12 5.27 21.46
CA THR A 277 -65.35 3.82 21.64
C THR A 277 -65.19 3.46 23.11
N VAL A 278 -66.09 2.64 23.66
CA VAL A 278 -65.97 2.11 25.02
C VAL A 278 -65.33 0.73 24.99
N MET A 279 -64.45 0.43 25.95
CA MET A 279 -63.76 -0.85 26.06
C MET A 279 -63.35 -1.17 27.51
N TRP A 280 -63.20 -2.45 27.82
CA TRP A 280 -62.61 -2.89 29.09
C TRP A 280 -61.09 -2.70 29.06
N TYR A 281 -60.55 -2.03 30.07
CA TYR A 281 -59.11 -1.91 30.30
C TYR A 281 -58.72 -2.78 31.50
N SER A 282 -57.74 -3.66 31.31
CA SER A 282 -57.19 -4.53 32.36
C SER A 282 -55.82 -4.02 32.79
N SER A 283 -55.63 -3.82 34.09
CA SER A 283 -54.31 -3.55 34.65
C SER A 283 -53.39 -4.78 34.49
N PRO A 284 -52.06 -4.60 34.65
CA PRO A 284 -51.16 -5.72 34.90
C PRO A 284 -51.62 -6.56 36.10
N TRP A 285 -51.26 -7.84 36.11
CA TRP A 285 -51.53 -8.76 37.23
C TRP A 285 -50.73 -8.39 38.48
N SER A 286 -51.32 -8.59 39.67
CA SER A 286 -50.63 -8.51 40.94
C SER A 286 -49.57 -9.59 41.09
N GLN A 287 -48.73 -9.50 42.12
CA GLN A 287 -47.90 -10.63 42.54
C GLN A 287 -48.79 -11.83 42.93
N CYS A 288 -48.26 -13.04 42.76
CA CYS A 288 -48.94 -14.26 43.16
C CYS A 288 -49.17 -14.25 44.68
N SER A 289 -50.33 -14.76 45.12
CA SER A 289 -50.66 -14.82 46.55
C SER A 289 -49.71 -15.70 47.38
N VAL A 290 -48.95 -16.57 46.71
CA VAL A 290 -47.97 -17.48 47.29
C VAL A 290 -46.59 -17.24 46.66
N LEU A 291 -45.53 -17.60 47.38
CA LEU A 291 -44.15 -17.53 46.87
C LEU A 291 -43.73 -18.81 46.14
N CYS A 292 -44.42 -19.93 46.36
CA CYS A 292 -44.21 -21.22 45.73
C CYS A 292 -45.54 -22.00 45.78
N GLY A 293 -45.74 -22.93 44.85
CA GLY A 293 -46.96 -23.71 44.67
C GLY A 293 -48.09 -22.94 43.98
N ASP A 294 -49.31 -23.47 44.09
CA ASP A 294 -50.51 -22.89 43.48
C ASP A 294 -51.02 -21.69 44.28
N GLY A 295 -51.25 -20.58 43.59
CA GLY A 295 -51.84 -19.37 44.13
C GLY A 295 -52.75 -18.67 43.13
N SER A 296 -53.10 -17.42 43.44
CA SER A 296 -53.89 -16.60 42.52
C SER A 296 -53.34 -15.18 42.44
N GLN A 297 -53.40 -14.61 41.24
CA GLN A 297 -53.13 -13.20 40.97
C GLN A 297 -54.43 -12.46 40.69
N ARG A 298 -54.48 -11.18 41.07
CA ARG A 298 -55.63 -10.30 40.87
C ARG A 298 -55.25 -9.11 40.01
N ARG A 299 -56.18 -8.57 39.25
CA ARG A 299 -55.99 -7.32 38.50
C ARG A 299 -57.26 -6.48 38.53
N ASP A 300 -57.09 -5.19 38.35
CA ASP A 300 -58.21 -4.27 38.25
C ASP A 300 -58.71 -4.19 36.81
N ILE A 301 -60.03 -4.14 36.66
CA ILE A 301 -60.70 -4.05 35.37
C ILE A 301 -61.66 -2.87 35.44
N ILE A 302 -61.40 -1.88 34.61
CA ILE A 302 -62.18 -0.64 34.55
C ILE A 302 -62.73 -0.46 33.13
N CYS A 303 -63.91 0.15 33.03
CA CYS A 303 -64.47 0.55 31.75
C CYS A 303 -63.92 1.92 31.38
N VAL A 304 -63.38 2.04 30.17
CA VAL A 304 -62.82 3.30 29.67
C VAL A 304 -63.44 3.66 28.33
N LYS A 305 -63.68 4.95 28.14
CA LYS A 305 -64.07 5.54 26.87
C LYS A 305 -62.84 6.14 26.22
N LYS A 306 -62.49 5.63 25.04
CA LYS A 306 -61.36 6.06 24.22
C LYS A 306 -61.83 7.09 23.19
N MET A 307 -61.24 8.28 23.22
CA MET A 307 -61.36 9.30 22.17
C MET A 307 -59.97 9.61 21.60
N GLY A 308 -59.65 9.02 20.45
CA GLY A 308 -58.31 9.13 19.87
C GLY A 308 -57.24 8.48 20.74
N SER A 309 -56.33 9.28 21.30
CA SER A 309 -55.29 8.84 22.26
C SER A 309 -55.68 9.03 23.74
N ASN A 310 -56.83 9.65 24.00
CA ASN A 310 -57.26 9.97 25.36
C ASN A 310 -58.19 8.86 25.89
N PHE A 311 -57.98 8.49 27.16
CA PHE A 311 -58.78 7.51 27.88
C PHE A 311 -59.45 8.19 29.07
N THR A 312 -60.77 8.11 29.14
CA THR A 312 -61.55 8.57 30.29
C THR A 312 -62.23 7.40 30.96
N VAL A 313 -62.12 7.30 32.29
CA VAL A 313 -62.81 6.26 33.07
C VAL A 313 -64.31 6.56 33.08
N VAL A 314 -65.11 5.57 32.71
CA VAL A 314 -66.58 5.66 32.68
C VAL A 314 -67.20 4.54 33.52
N PRO A 315 -68.49 4.64 33.89
CA PRO A 315 -69.15 3.60 34.66
C PRO A 315 -69.12 2.23 33.95
N ALA A 316 -68.99 1.16 34.74
CA ALA A 316 -68.94 -0.22 34.24
C ALA A 316 -70.15 -0.63 33.38
N THR A 317 -71.28 0.06 33.53
CA THR A 317 -72.50 -0.15 32.74
C THR A 317 -72.31 0.17 31.26
N GLU A 318 -71.43 1.10 30.89
CA GLU A 318 -71.20 1.45 29.48
C GLU A 318 -70.52 0.30 28.72
N CYS A 319 -69.69 -0.51 29.38
CA CYS A 319 -69.04 -1.68 28.79
C CYS A 319 -69.82 -2.98 29.03
N ALA A 320 -71.04 -2.94 29.59
CA ALA A 320 -71.77 -4.15 29.98
C ALA A 320 -72.12 -5.08 28.81
N HIS A 321 -72.20 -4.52 27.59
CA HIS A 321 -72.44 -5.28 26.36
C HIS A 321 -71.19 -5.96 25.80
N LEU A 322 -70.02 -5.70 26.38
CA LEU A 322 -68.73 -6.27 25.98
C LEU A 322 -68.30 -7.35 26.97
N GLU A 323 -67.62 -8.38 26.47
CA GLU A 323 -67.09 -9.46 27.30
C GLU A 323 -66.09 -8.92 28.32
N LYS A 324 -66.40 -9.10 29.61
CA LYS A 324 -65.57 -8.61 30.71
C LYS A 324 -64.41 -9.59 30.97
N PRO A 325 -63.15 -9.14 30.92
CA PRO A 325 -62.00 -10.02 31.18
C PRO A 325 -62.02 -10.58 32.62
N ALA A 326 -61.32 -11.69 32.85
CA ALA A 326 -61.18 -12.27 34.19
C ALA A 326 -60.34 -11.36 35.10
N ALA A 327 -60.84 -11.07 36.31
CA ALA A 327 -60.15 -10.25 37.32
C ALA A 327 -59.22 -11.07 38.23
N VAL A 328 -59.29 -12.40 38.15
CA VAL A 328 -58.49 -13.35 38.94
C VAL A 328 -57.99 -14.43 37.99
N GLN A 329 -56.73 -14.82 38.16
CA GLN A 329 -56.11 -15.91 37.42
C GLN A 329 -55.29 -16.79 38.38
N GLU A 330 -55.25 -18.09 38.12
CA GLU A 330 -54.40 -19.05 38.83
C GLU A 330 -52.93 -18.85 38.42
N CYS A 331 -52.03 -18.86 39.40
CA CYS A 331 -50.58 -18.82 39.21
C CYS A 331 -49.95 -20.05 39.86
N ASP A 332 -49.08 -20.73 39.13
CA ASP A 332 -48.22 -21.78 39.68
C ASP A 332 -46.79 -21.21 39.78
N MET A 333 -46.28 -21.14 41.01
CA MET A 333 -44.94 -20.63 41.31
C MET A 333 -43.90 -21.76 41.41
N GLY A 334 -44.25 -22.99 40.99
CA GLY A 334 -43.39 -24.17 41.06
C GLY A 334 -43.36 -24.81 42.44
N GLU A 335 -42.89 -26.06 42.53
CA GLU A 335 -42.87 -26.80 43.79
C GLU A 335 -42.06 -26.09 44.88
N CYS A 336 -42.61 -26.02 46.09
CA CYS A 336 -41.94 -25.38 47.21
C CYS A 336 -40.70 -26.17 47.66
N GLU A 337 -39.52 -25.54 47.60
CA GLU A 337 -38.26 -26.17 48.03
C GLU A 337 -38.11 -26.24 49.56
N PRO A 338 -37.43 -27.28 50.10
CA PRO A 338 -37.17 -27.42 51.53
C PRO A 338 -36.14 -26.39 52.02
N GLN A 339 -36.29 -25.95 53.28
CA GLN A 339 -35.45 -24.91 53.89
C GLN A 339 -34.81 -25.38 55.21
N TRP A 340 -33.68 -24.77 55.58
CA TRP A 340 -33.01 -25.02 56.85
C TRP A 340 -33.72 -24.32 58.02
N PHE A 341 -34.14 -25.10 59.01
CA PHE A 341 -34.69 -24.62 60.27
C PHE A 341 -33.68 -24.85 61.40
N THR A 342 -33.60 -23.89 62.32
CA THR A 342 -32.69 -23.96 63.47
C THR A 342 -33.46 -23.78 64.78
N THR A 343 -33.05 -24.49 65.82
CA THR A 343 -33.53 -24.21 67.18
C THR A 343 -32.76 -23.06 67.81
N GLU A 344 -33.26 -22.57 68.95
CA GLU A 344 -32.48 -21.72 69.85
C GLU A 344 -31.19 -22.42 70.30
N TRP A 345 -30.16 -21.63 70.61
CA TRP A 345 -28.89 -22.12 71.12
C TRP A 345 -29.03 -22.72 72.52
N SER A 346 -28.30 -23.81 72.80
CA SER A 346 -28.21 -24.39 74.14
C SER A 346 -27.64 -23.40 75.16
N ALA A 347 -27.73 -23.71 76.45
CA ALA A 347 -26.93 -23.02 77.46
C ALA A 347 -25.43 -23.22 77.16
N CYS A 348 -24.62 -22.19 77.44
CA CYS A 348 -23.18 -22.25 77.21
C CYS A 348 -22.51 -23.21 78.19
N SER A 349 -21.68 -24.12 77.68
CA SER A 349 -21.03 -25.15 78.50
C SER A 349 -20.14 -24.59 79.60
N ARG A 350 -19.67 -23.34 79.47
CA ARG A 350 -18.87 -22.63 80.47
C ARG A 350 -19.38 -21.21 80.63
N SER A 351 -19.47 -20.74 81.88
CA SER A 351 -19.88 -19.36 82.17
C SER A 351 -18.78 -18.32 81.89
N CYS A 352 -17.53 -18.77 81.69
CA CYS A 352 -16.38 -17.93 81.35
C CYS A 352 -15.25 -18.76 80.72
N GLY A 353 -14.36 -18.11 79.98
CA GLY A 353 -13.13 -18.71 79.45
C GLY A 353 -13.31 -19.55 78.19
N LYS A 354 -14.20 -19.14 77.28
CA LYS A 354 -14.61 -19.84 76.03
C LYS A 354 -15.32 -21.16 76.31
N GLY A 355 -16.66 -21.12 76.32
CA GLY A 355 -17.54 -22.28 76.29
C GLY A 355 -18.04 -22.58 74.87
N LEU A 356 -18.82 -23.64 74.73
CA LEU A 356 -19.46 -24.07 73.49
C LEU A 356 -20.98 -24.06 73.67
N GLN A 357 -21.70 -23.57 72.67
CA GLN A 357 -23.16 -23.71 72.53
C GLN A 357 -23.46 -24.49 71.27
N VAL A 358 -24.48 -25.35 71.36
CA VAL A 358 -24.92 -26.21 70.26
C VAL A 358 -26.41 -25.95 70.00
N ARG A 359 -26.85 -26.04 68.76
CA ARG A 359 -28.26 -26.01 68.38
C ARG A 359 -28.57 -27.15 67.42
N GLU A 360 -29.85 -27.46 67.23
CA GLU A 360 -30.24 -28.39 66.18
C GLU A 360 -30.50 -27.63 64.88
N VAL A 361 -30.04 -28.21 63.76
CA VAL A 361 -30.23 -27.70 62.41
C VAL A 361 -30.85 -28.81 61.57
N ARG A 362 -32.07 -28.62 61.08
CA ARG A 362 -32.82 -29.61 60.30
C ARG A 362 -33.30 -29.00 59.00
N CYS A 363 -33.15 -29.72 57.89
CA CYS A 363 -33.76 -29.36 56.62
C CYS A 363 -35.20 -29.88 56.61
N LEU A 364 -36.19 -29.00 56.49
CA LEU A 364 -37.59 -29.37 56.50
C LEU A 364 -38.27 -28.95 55.20
N THR A 365 -39.15 -29.82 54.68
CA THR A 365 -40.10 -29.48 53.62
C THR A 365 -41.19 -28.54 54.16
N PRO A 366 -41.99 -27.91 53.27
CA PRO A 366 -43.15 -27.11 53.66
C PRO A 366 -44.09 -27.81 54.65
N ASP A 367 -44.28 -29.12 54.50
CA ASP A 367 -45.11 -29.99 55.38
C ASP A 367 -44.44 -30.35 56.71
N LYS A 368 -43.32 -29.69 57.07
CA LYS A 368 -42.54 -29.91 58.29
C LYS A 368 -41.95 -31.32 58.41
N GLN A 369 -41.78 -32.02 57.29
CA GLN A 369 -41.11 -33.31 57.26
C GLN A 369 -39.62 -33.14 56.99
N HIS A 370 -38.80 -34.05 57.52
CA HIS A 370 -37.36 -34.00 57.34
C HIS A 370 -36.96 -34.32 55.89
N SER A 371 -36.10 -33.50 55.29
CA SER A 371 -35.59 -33.70 53.93
C SER A 371 -34.07 -33.55 53.88
N GLN A 372 -33.45 -34.11 52.84
CA GLN A 372 -32.01 -33.95 52.56
C GLN A 372 -31.76 -33.09 51.33
N ALA A 373 -32.80 -32.52 50.73
CA ALA A 373 -32.69 -31.76 49.49
C ALA A 373 -32.29 -30.29 49.69
N CYS A 374 -32.06 -29.82 50.93
CA CYS A 374 -31.47 -28.51 51.16
C CYS A 374 -29.97 -28.51 50.83
N ASP A 375 -29.47 -27.41 50.25
CA ASP A 375 -28.05 -27.25 49.92
C ASP A 375 -27.16 -27.37 51.18
N PRO A 376 -26.17 -28.29 51.19
CA PRO A 376 -25.19 -28.40 52.27
C PRO A 376 -24.34 -27.13 52.47
N GLY A 377 -24.11 -26.34 51.41
CA GLY A 377 -23.31 -25.12 51.49
C GLY A 377 -23.97 -23.99 52.26
N SER A 378 -25.31 -23.95 52.28
CA SER A 378 -26.09 -22.97 53.04
C SER A 378 -26.49 -23.48 54.44
N LYS A 379 -25.99 -24.64 54.88
CA LYS A 379 -26.34 -25.24 56.17
C LYS A 379 -25.84 -24.34 57.32
N PRO A 380 -26.74 -23.85 58.19
CA PRO A 380 -26.33 -23.04 59.34
C PRO A 380 -25.42 -23.81 60.31
N GLU A 381 -24.51 -23.08 60.97
CA GLU A 381 -23.59 -23.67 61.94
C GLU A 381 -24.32 -24.34 63.11
N GLN A 382 -23.90 -25.56 63.45
CA GLN A 382 -24.49 -26.34 64.54
C GLN A 382 -23.87 -26.00 65.89
N GLU A 383 -22.64 -25.51 65.90
CA GLU A 383 -21.85 -25.22 67.11
C GLU A 383 -21.21 -23.83 67.02
N GLN A 384 -21.17 -23.11 68.13
CA GLN A 384 -20.45 -21.83 68.21
C GLN A 384 -19.81 -21.61 69.57
N ILE A 385 -18.78 -20.76 69.59
CA ILE A 385 -18.08 -20.37 70.82
C ILE A 385 -18.87 -19.29 71.54
N CYS A 386 -19.10 -19.50 72.83
CA CYS A 386 -19.83 -18.60 73.72
C CYS A 386 -18.99 -18.22 74.95
N ASN A 387 -19.37 -17.15 75.66
CA ASN A 387 -18.71 -16.69 76.89
C ASN A 387 -17.17 -16.60 76.80
N THR A 388 -16.69 -15.80 75.86
CA THR A 388 -15.26 -15.54 75.60
C THR A 388 -14.56 -14.70 76.67
N ILE A 389 -15.29 -14.25 77.70
CA ILE A 389 -14.77 -13.43 78.81
C ILE A 389 -13.88 -14.28 79.73
N PRO A 390 -12.65 -13.85 80.07
CA PRO A 390 -11.77 -14.56 81.01
C PRO A 390 -12.43 -14.72 82.39
N CYS A 391 -12.31 -15.89 83.01
CA CYS A 391 -12.78 -16.11 84.38
C CYS A 391 -11.92 -15.29 85.37
N GLY A 392 -12.34 -14.06 85.67
CA GLY A 392 -11.72 -13.20 86.68
C GLY A 392 -12.17 -13.51 88.10
N LEU A 393 -11.26 -13.35 89.06
CA LEU A 393 -11.42 -13.63 90.48
C LEU A 393 -12.61 -12.91 91.13
N GLN A 394 -13.30 -13.64 92.02
CA GLN A 394 -14.43 -13.20 92.83
C GLN A 394 -14.10 -11.93 93.62
N VAL A 395 -14.87 -10.84 93.41
CA VAL A 395 -14.93 -9.73 94.37
C VAL A 395 -16.25 -9.83 95.13
N THR A 396 -16.18 -10.52 96.26
CA THR A 396 -17.16 -10.39 97.34
C THR A 396 -16.91 -9.05 98.03
N ASP A 397 -17.84 -8.11 97.94
CA ASP A 397 -17.87 -7.01 98.90
C ASP A 397 -19.24 -6.92 99.57
N LYS A 398 -19.29 -7.38 100.82
CA LYS A 398 -20.49 -7.58 101.64
C LYS A 398 -20.98 -6.30 102.35
N ASN A 399 -20.50 -5.11 101.98
CA ASN A 399 -20.81 -3.85 102.69
C ASN A 399 -21.54 -2.77 101.86
N CYS A 400 -22.18 -3.14 100.76
CA CYS A 400 -23.00 -2.27 99.92
C CYS A 400 -24.38 -2.01 100.59
N ARG A 401 -24.62 -0.80 101.11
CA ARG A 401 -25.90 -0.38 101.76
C ARG A 401 -26.45 0.91 101.13
N ASP A 402 -27.77 0.99 101.00
CA ASP A 402 -28.45 2.16 100.44
C ASP A 402 -28.31 3.38 101.37
N ARG A 403 -28.03 4.55 100.79
CA ARG A 403 -27.79 5.80 101.53
C ARG A 403 -28.98 6.78 101.46
N ARG A 404 -30.05 6.46 100.73
CA ARG A 404 -31.22 7.32 100.52
C ARG A 404 -32.50 6.50 100.61
N ASP A 405 -33.57 7.10 101.10
CA ASP A 405 -34.81 6.35 101.40
C ASP A 405 -35.65 6.05 100.16
N ASN A 406 -35.49 6.81 99.07
CA ASN A 406 -36.26 6.64 97.83
C ASN A 406 -35.63 5.65 96.84
N CYS A 407 -34.74 4.77 97.30
CA CYS A 407 -34.00 3.86 96.43
C CYS A 407 -34.87 2.82 95.69
N LEU A 408 -36.06 2.50 96.21
CA LEU A 408 -37.05 1.66 95.51
C LEU A 408 -37.62 2.36 94.26
N MET A 409 -37.85 3.67 94.31
CA MET A 409 -38.33 4.45 93.17
C MET A 409 -37.25 4.55 92.08
N VAL A 410 -35.98 4.64 92.47
CA VAL A 410 -34.83 4.63 91.56
C VAL A 410 -34.75 3.33 90.76
N VAL A 411 -35.06 2.19 91.41
CA VAL A 411 -35.13 0.88 90.75
C VAL A 411 -36.34 0.80 89.82
N GLN A 412 -37.54 1.22 90.27
CA GLN A 412 -38.76 1.21 89.43
C GLN A 412 -38.64 2.10 88.20
N ALA A 413 -37.98 3.26 88.33
CA ALA A 413 -37.71 4.18 87.23
C ALA A 413 -36.50 3.77 86.36
N ARG A 414 -35.88 2.60 86.60
CA ARG A 414 -34.71 2.07 85.88
C ARG A 414 -33.49 3.00 85.86
N MET A 415 -33.33 3.84 86.89
CA MET A 415 -32.26 4.83 86.97
C MET A 415 -30.92 4.26 87.51
N CYS A 416 -30.87 2.97 87.87
CA CYS A 416 -29.66 2.27 88.32
C CYS A 416 -28.54 2.13 87.28
N VAL A 417 -28.80 2.57 86.04
CA VAL A 417 -27.79 2.62 84.96
C VAL A 417 -26.79 3.75 85.20
N TYR A 418 -27.21 4.84 85.86
CA TYR A 418 -26.34 5.98 86.14
C TYR A 418 -25.50 5.76 87.39
N SER A 419 -24.21 6.09 87.30
CA SER A 419 -23.20 5.86 88.35
C SER A 419 -23.54 6.51 89.70
N TYR A 420 -24.17 7.69 89.67
CA TYR A 420 -24.64 8.39 90.87
C TYR A 420 -25.67 7.57 91.66
N TYR A 421 -26.68 7.04 90.97
CA TYR A 421 -27.72 6.22 91.61
C TYR A 421 -27.20 4.83 92.00
N LYS A 422 -26.24 4.28 91.26
CA LYS A 422 -25.60 3.00 91.55
C LYS A 422 -24.76 3.03 92.85
N THR A 423 -24.18 4.18 93.17
CA THR A 423 -23.46 4.40 94.45
C THR A 423 -24.38 4.85 95.58
N ALA A 424 -25.42 5.62 95.27
CA ALA A 424 -26.38 6.09 96.27
C ALA A 424 -27.37 5.00 96.76
N CYS A 425 -27.78 4.11 95.87
CA CYS A 425 -28.76 3.04 96.07
C CYS A 425 -28.14 1.68 95.74
N CYS A 426 -26.98 1.43 96.35
CA CYS A 426 -26.11 0.29 96.07
C CYS A 426 -26.81 -1.07 96.28
N ALA A 427 -27.47 -1.28 97.43
CA ALA A 427 -28.12 -2.54 97.76
C ALA A 427 -29.37 -2.79 96.91
N SER A 428 -30.21 -1.75 96.74
CA SER A 428 -31.42 -1.81 95.92
C SER A 428 -31.09 -2.09 94.45
N CYS A 429 -30.10 -1.38 93.87
CA CYS A 429 -29.69 -1.61 92.49
C CYS A 429 -29.02 -2.98 92.31
N ALA A 430 -28.20 -3.45 93.27
CA ALA A 430 -27.58 -4.78 93.22
C ALA A 430 -28.61 -5.92 93.32
N GLN A 431 -29.61 -5.82 94.20
CA GLN A 431 -30.70 -6.80 94.30
C GLN A 431 -31.58 -6.82 93.05
N SER A 432 -31.89 -5.64 92.48
CA SER A 432 -32.65 -5.56 91.23
C SER A 432 -31.90 -6.23 90.06
N ALA A 433 -30.58 -6.03 89.97
CA ALA A 433 -29.72 -6.67 88.97
C ALA A 433 -29.59 -8.19 89.20
N GLN A 434 -29.68 -8.68 90.44
CA GLN A 434 -29.72 -10.11 90.74
C GLN A 434 -31.08 -10.75 90.40
N ARG A 435 -32.20 -10.04 90.62
CA ARG A 435 -33.55 -10.51 90.21
C ARG A 435 -33.70 -10.55 88.70
N ALA A 436 -33.19 -9.53 87.99
CA ALA A 436 -33.22 -9.47 86.53
C ALA A 436 -32.30 -10.52 85.85
N LYS A 437 -31.44 -11.22 86.60
CA LYS A 437 -30.63 -12.36 86.12
C LYS A 437 -31.27 -13.73 86.38
N ARG A 438 -32.40 -13.80 87.10
CA ARG A 438 -33.13 -15.05 87.43
C ARG A 438 -34.37 -15.29 86.57
N HIS A 439 -34.77 -14.29 85.78
CA HIS A 439 -35.67 -14.40 84.63
C HIS A 439 -34.85 -14.14 83.37
#